data_AF-A0A952REK7-F1
#
_entry.id   AF-A0A952REK7-F1
#
_cell.length_a   1.000
_cell.length_b   1.000
_cell.length_c   1.000
_cell.angle_alpha   90.00
_cell.angle_beta   90.00
_cell.angle_gamma   90.00
#
_symmetry.space_group_name_H-M   'P 1'
#
loop_
_entity.id
_entity.type
_entity.pdbx_description
1 polymer ?
#
loop_
_entity_poly.entity_id
_entity_poly.type
_entity_poly.pdbx_seq_one_letter_code
_entity_poly.pdbx_strand_id
1 'polypeptide(L)'
;MKRVLAVLLLASASAAVACGGVKETETGPEIRATVTFDRFSVRSQDAFRSADAKEFELGADMTDYVITMSIDASDGTARSEKSGAEKELFPAQAPVVDVSVEGGAKIPAPKLEAKTSFQSTSFTSDELVVPGSEKGKTLLIHIEASDTRGLVSNAIDFKIPLR
;
A
#
# COMPACT_ATOMS: atom_id res chain seq x y z
N MET A 1 -42.73 38.75 -35.44
CA MET A 1 -41.48 39.36 -35.95
C MET A 1 -40.75 40.02 -34.79
N LYS A 2 -39.44 39.73 -34.60
CA LYS A 2 -38.32 40.60 -34.15
C LYS A 2 -38.62 41.61 -33.00
N ARG A 3 -37.93 41.71 -31.85
CA ARG A 3 -36.52 41.52 -31.41
C ARG A 3 -36.54 41.35 -29.86
N VAL A 4 -35.86 40.38 -29.23
CA VAL A 4 -34.42 40.30 -28.88
C VAL A 4 -33.91 41.49 -28.03
N LEU A 5 -33.72 41.19 -26.73
CA LEU A 5 -32.50 41.33 -25.91
C LEU A 5 -31.73 42.66 -25.90
N ALA A 6 -31.51 43.24 -24.71
CA ALA A 6 -30.17 43.56 -24.16
C ALA A 6 -30.25 44.52 -22.97
N VAL A 7 -29.95 44.05 -21.76
CA VAL A 7 -29.30 44.84 -20.70
C VAL A 7 -28.36 43.86 -19.98
N LEU A 8 -27.10 43.79 -20.43
CA LEU A 8 -25.94 44.36 -19.74
C LEU A 8 -25.86 43.96 -18.25
N LEU A 9 -25.05 42.94 -17.96
CA LEU A 9 -24.40 42.84 -16.66
C LEU A 9 -23.02 42.19 -16.81
N LEU A 10 -22.04 43.09 -16.74
CA LEU A 10 -20.76 42.97 -16.05
C LEU A 10 -19.78 41.91 -16.53
N ALA A 11 -18.78 42.45 -17.24
CA ALA A 11 -17.41 41.99 -17.21
C ALA A 11 -16.99 41.44 -15.85
N SER A 12 -16.56 40.18 -15.86
CA SER A 12 -15.55 39.66 -14.94
C SER A 12 -14.56 38.90 -15.79
N ALA A 13 -13.72 39.66 -16.50
CA ALA A 13 -12.47 39.17 -17.05
C ALA A 13 -11.55 38.86 -15.86
N SER A 14 -11.80 37.74 -15.20
CA SER A 14 -10.84 37.17 -14.27
C SER A 14 -9.85 36.41 -15.12
N ALA A 15 -8.67 37.01 -15.27
CA ALA A 15 -7.52 36.46 -15.95
C ALA A 15 -7.37 34.96 -15.62
N ALA A 16 -7.56 34.11 -16.63
CA ALA A 16 -6.96 32.79 -16.60
C ALA A 16 -5.45 33.04 -16.49
N VAL A 17 -4.93 32.96 -15.27
CA VAL A 17 -3.51 32.87 -15.03
C VAL A 17 -3.10 31.62 -15.80
N ALA A 18 -2.50 31.81 -16.96
CA ALA A 18 -1.74 30.76 -17.62
C ALA A 18 -0.58 30.44 -16.67
N CYS A 19 -0.86 29.62 -15.67
CA CYS A 19 0.13 29.01 -14.83
C CYS A 19 0.87 28.05 -15.75
N GLY A 20 1.97 28.54 -16.32
CA GLY A 20 2.99 27.70 -16.95
C GLY A 20 3.61 26.82 -15.88
N GLY A 21 2.83 25.88 -15.35
CA GLY A 21 3.29 24.90 -14.40
C GLY A 21 4.31 24.03 -15.11
N VAL A 22 5.50 23.94 -14.54
CA VAL A 22 6.41 22.83 -14.83
C VAL A 22 5.58 21.58 -14.57
N LYS A 23 5.30 20.81 -15.62
CA LYS A 23 4.66 19.51 -15.43
C LYS A 23 5.68 18.62 -14.75
N GLU A 24 5.33 18.13 -13.57
CA GLU A 24 6.13 17.18 -12.80
C GLU A 24 5.30 15.91 -12.65
N THR A 25 5.90 14.76 -12.92
CA THR A 25 5.31 13.45 -12.61
C THR A 25 5.82 13.01 -11.25
N GLU A 26 4.91 12.82 -10.30
CA GLU A 26 5.22 12.35 -8.95
C GLU A 26 4.86 10.87 -8.79
N THR A 27 5.66 10.13 -8.04
CA THR A 27 5.39 8.77 -7.60
C THR A 27 5.31 8.74 -6.06
N GLY A 28 4.36 7.97 -5.52
CA GLY A 28 4.32 7.65 -4.10
C GLY A 28 5.48 6.71 -3.70
N PRO A 29 5.60 6.37 -2.42
CA PRO A 29 6.62 5.42 -1.98
C PRO A 29 6.40 4.04 -2.63
N GLU A 30 7.47 3.26 -2.79
CA GLU A 30 7.39 1.86 -3.22
C GLU A 30 7.47 0.97 -1.99
N ILE A 31 6.58 -0.03 -1.88
CA ILE A 31 6.65 -1.03 -0.81
C ILE A 31 6.94 -2.43 -1.34
N ARG A 32 7.66 -3.20 -0.53
CA ARG A 32 7.94 -4.63 -0.71
C ARG A 32 7.67 -5.36 0.58
N ALA A 33 7.05 -6.54 0.52
CA ALA A 33 6.66 -7.25 1.73
C ALA A 33 6.99 -8.75 1.65
N THR A 34 7.41 -9.30 2.78
CA THR A 34 7.59 -10.73 3.01
C THR A 34 6.75 -11.13 4.21
N VAL A 35 5.91 -12.15 4.05
CA VAL A 35 5.07 -12.72 5.11
C VAL A 35 5.60 -14.11 5.43
N THR A 36 5.90 -14.37 6.70
CA THR A 36 6.46 -15.63 7.18
C THR A 36 5.51 -16.24 8.20
N PHE A 37 5.25 -17.53 8.05
CA PHE A 37 4.58 -18.38 9.02
C PHE A 37 5.67 -19.17 9.75
N ASP A 38 5.43 -19.61 10.99
CA ASP A 38 6.39 -20.33 11.86
C ASP A 38 7.27 -21.41 11.20
N ARG A 39 6.90 -21.91 10.02
CA ARG A 39 7.68 -22.90 9.24
C ARG A 39 7.85 -22.59 7.74
N PHE A 40 7.35 -21.46 7.22
CA PHE A 40 7.35 -21.15 5.78
C PHE A 40 7.42 -19.65 5.50
N SER A 41 8.09 -19.23 4.42
CA SER A 41 8.18 -17.81 4.03
C SER A 41 7.61 -17.56 2.63
N VAL A 42 6.81 -16.50 2.49
CA VAL A 42 6.21 -16.02 1.25
C VAL A 42 6.75 -14.62 0.95
N ARG A 43 7.50 -14.47 -0.13
CA ARG A 43 8.08 -13.19 -0.57
C ARG A 43 7.27 -12.59 -1.72
N SER A 44 6.82 -11.34 -1.57
CA SER A 44 6.26 -10.55 -2.67
C SER A 44 7.38 -9.71 -3.27
N GLN A 45 7.87 -10.08 -4.47
CA GLN A 45 8.72 -9.18 -5.27
C GLN A 45 8.02 -8.70 -6.54
N ASP A 46 7.00 -9.40 -6.99
CA ASP A 46 6.06 -8.95 -7.99
C ASP A 46 4.69 -9.39 -7.48
N ALA A 47 3.72 -8.47 -7.57
CA ALA A 47 2.34 -8.68 -7.18
C ALA A 47 1.89 -10.12 -7.43
N PHE A 48 1.17 -10.69 -6.45
CA PHE A 48 0.25 -11.82 -6.64
C PHE A 48 -0.71 -11.49 -7.79
N ARG A 49 -0.23 -11.61 -9.03
CA ARG A 49 -1.03 -11.54 -10.24
C ARG A 49 -1.43 -12.97 -10.54
N SER A 50 -2.69 -13.24 -10.26
CA SER A 50 -3.47 -14.39 -10.70
C SER A 50 -3.25 -15.73 -9.97
N ALA A 51 -4.32 -16.12 -9.27
CA ALA A 51 -4.97 -17.43 -9.28
C ALA A 51 -4.26 -18.69 -8.75
N ASP A 52 -2.95 -18.75 -8.65
CA ASP A 52 -2.29 -19.96 -8.15
C ASP A 52 -1.95 -19.81 -6.67
N ALA A 53 -2.95 -20.04 -5.82
CA ALA A 53 -2.73 -20.31 -4.41
C ALA A 53 -1.75 -21.48 -4.31
N LYS A 54 -0.54 -21.25 -3.80
CA LYS A 54 0.26 -22.38 -3.32
C LYS A 54 -0.47 -22.96 -2.11
N GLU A 55 -1.04 -24.13 -2.30
CA GLU A 55 -1.52 -24.96 -1.21
C GLU A 55 -0.31 -25.36 -0.37
N PHE A 56 -0.30 -24.98 0.90
CA PHE A 56 0.68 -25.49 1.86
C PHE A 56 -0.07 -26.25 2.95
N GLU A 57 0.49 -27.38 3.34
CA GLU A 57 -0.03 -28.20 4.42
C GLU A 57 0.61 -27.70 5.71
N LEU A 58 -0.18 -26.99 6.53
CA LEU A 58 0.21 -26.66 7.90
C LEU A 58 0.13 -27.98 8.67
N GLY A 59 1.28 -28.64 8.81
CA GLY A 59 1.35 -29.99 9.35
C GLY A 59 0.75 -30.08 10.76
N ALA A 60 -0.29 -30.92 10.88
CA ALA A 60 -1.00 -31.39 12.08
C ALA A 60 -1.53 -30.31 13.05
N ASP A 61 -2.84 -30.39 13.35
CA ASP A 61 -3.57 -29.71 14.45
C ASP A 61 -2.84 -28.54 15.12
N MET A 62 -2.67 -27.46 14.35
CA MET A 62 -2.20 -26.21 14.92
C MET A 62 -3.33 -25.58 15.72
N THR A 63 -3.10 -25.37 17.01
CA THR A 63 -4.04 -24.63 17.87
C THR A 63 -4.19 -23.20 17.36
N ASP A 64 -3.10 -22.61 16.85
CA ASP A 64 -3.04 -21.27 16.27
C ASP A 64 -2.01 -21.21 15.13
N TYR A 65 -2.19 -20.27 14.20
CA TYR A 65 -1.22 -19.93 13.17
C TYR A 65 -0.48 -18.64 13.56
N VAL A 66 0.84 -18.69 13.63
CA VAL A 66 1.68 -17.53 13.96
C VAL A 66 2.32 -16.97 12.69
N ILE A 67 2.24 -15.64 12.54
CA ILE A 67 2.64 -14.91 11.34
C ILE A 67 3.55 -13.76 11.75
N THR A 68 4.63 -13.57 11.02
CA THR A 68 5.51 -12.40 11.10
C THR A 68 5.67 -11.79 9.71
N MET A 69 5.89 -10.48 9.65
CA MET A 69 6.01 -9.75 8.40
C MET A 69 7.24 -8.86 8.42
N SER A 70 7.88 -8.73 7.26
CA SER A 70 8.91 -7.73 7.01
C SER A 70 8.49 -6.91 5.80
N ILE A 71 8.43 -5.59 5.96
CA ILE A 71 8.01 -4.65 4.94
C ILE A 71 9.13 -3.64 4.72
N ASP A 72 9.63 -3.51 3.51
CA ASP A 72 10.58 -2.47 3.12
C ASP A 72 9.81 -1.37 2.38
N ALA A 73 9.99 -0.12 2.77
CA ALA A 73 9.46 1.03 2.06
C ALA A 73 10.61 1.94 1.60
N SER A 74 10.54 2.37 0.34
CA SER A 74 11.44 3.36 -0.24
C SER A 74 10.69 4.62 -0.63
N ASP A 75 11.38 5.74 -0.53
CA ASP A 75 10.83 7.07 -0.77
C ASP A 75 10.35 7.23 -2.22
N GLY A 76 9.32 8.07 -2.38
CA GLY A 76 8.79 8.45 -3.68
C GLY A 76 9.66 9.50 -4.37
N THR A 77 9.46 9.66 -5.68
CA THR A 77 10.24 10.61 -6.50
C THR A 77 9.33 11.58 -7.25
N ALA A 78 9.88 12.74 -7.61
CA ALA A 78 9.29 13.53 -8.70
C ALA A 78 10.28 13.71 -9.83
N ARG A 79 9.72 13.69 -11.03
CA ARG A 79 10.43 13.87 -12.28
C ARG A 79 9.94 15.12 -12.98
N SER A 80 10.86 16.03 -13.27
CA SER A 80 10.57 17.21 -14.08
C SER A 80 10.43 16.80 -15.55
N GLU A 81 9.28 17.07 -16.19
CA GLU A 81 9.10 16.77 -17.62
C GLU A 81 10.04 17.59 -18.52
N LYS A 82 10.51 18.75 -18.04
CA LYS A 82 11.38 19.66 -18.80
C LYS A 82 12.85 19.23 -18.80
N SER A 83 13.35 18.73 -17.67
CA SER A 83 14.76 18.36 -17.51
C SER A 83 15.00 16.85 -17.50
N GLY A 84 13.93 16.06 -17.30
CA GLY A 84 14.01 14.62 -17.10
C GLY A 84 14.65 14.19 -15.79
N ALA A 85 15.12 15.14 -14.97
CA ALA A 85 15.77 14.89 -13.69
C ALA A 85 14.77 14.35 -12.66
N GLU A 86 15.21 13.37 -11.89
CA GLU A 86 14.47 12.72 -10.82
C GLU A 86 15.04 13.16 -9.47
N LYS A 87 14.15 13.41 -8.52
CA LYS A 87 14.52 13.80 -7.16
C LYS A 87 13.66 13.02 -6.17
N GLU A 88 14.32 12.45 -5.15
CA GLU A 88 13.67 11.91 -3.95
C GLU A 88 13.04 13.07 -3.18
N LEU A 89 11.74 12.99 -2.92
CA LEU A 89 11.00 14.10 -2.33
C LEU A 89 10.11 13.68 -1.16
N PHE A 90 9.79 12.40 -1.06
CA PHE A 90 8.58 11.96 -0.39
C PHE A 90 8.94 10.82 0.58
N PRO A 91 9.33 11.15 1.82
CA PRO A 91 9.74 10.15 2.79
C PRO A 91 8.57 9.22 3.10
N ALA A 92 8.84 7.92 3.00
CA ALA A 92 7.85 6.89 3.30
C ALA A 92 7.45 6.94 4.78
N GLN A 93 6.15 6.89 5.05
CA GLN A 93 5.62 6.69 6.40
C GLN A 93 5.53 5.20 6.73
N ALA A 94 5.29 4.90 8.00
CA ALA A 94 4.99 3.54 8.43
C ALA A 94 3.80 2.96 7.64
N PRO A 95 3.93 1.76 7.05
CA PRO A 95 2.84 1.12 6.35
C PRO A 95 1.65 0.85 7.29
N VAL A 96 0.45 0.96 6.74
CA VAL A 96 -0.77 0.46 7.35
C VAL A 96 -0.92 -1.00 6.93
N VAL A 97 -1.19 -1.88 7.89
CA VAL A 97 -1.44 -3.30 7.65
C VAL A 97 -2.79 -3.70 8.23
N ASP A 98 -3.67 -4.15 7.35
CA ASP A 98 -4.95 -4.72 7.71
C ASP A 98 -4.91 -6.24 7.54
N VAL A 99 -5.32 -6.97 8.58
CA VAL A 99 -5.40 -8.43 8.55
C VAL A 99 -6.80 -8.90 8.89
N SER A 100 -7.34 -9.78 8.05
CA SER A 100 -8.68 -10.32 8.23
C SER A 100 -8.78 -11.75 7.71
N VAL A 101 -9.78 -12.49 8.16
CA VAL A 101 -10.12 -13.80 7.59
C VAL A 101 -11.41 -13.69 6.81
N GLU A 102 -11.44 -14.27 5.61
CA GLU A 102 -12.62 -14.29 4.76
C GLU A 102 -13.82 -14.96 5.48
N GLY A 103 -14.91 -14.20 5.67
CA GLY A 103 -16.06 -14.67 6.45
C GLY A 103 -15.76 -14.93 7.93
N GLY A 104 -14.63 -14.42 8.44
CA GLY A 104 -14.16 -14.57 9.81
C GLY A 104 -14.00 -13.23 10.53
N ALA A 105 -13.23 -13.27 11.62
CA ALA A 105 -12.95 -12.09 12.41
C ALA A 105 -11.92 -11.17 11.74
N LYS A 106 -12.00 -9.87 12.04
CA LYS A 106 -10.85 -8.98 11.86
C LYS A 106 -9.79 -9.35 12.89
N ILE A 107 -8.55 -9.51 12.44
CA ILE A 107 -7.42 -9.76 13.33
C ILE A 107 -6.84 -8.39 13.68
N PRO A 108 -6.50 -8.11 14.96
CA PRO A 108 -5.85 -6.86 15.33
C PRO A 108 -4.63 -6.60 14.44
N ALA A 109 -4.50 -5.37 13.96
CA ALA A 109 -3.35 -4.99 13.16
C ALA A 109 -2.06 -5.25 13.97
N PRO A 110 -1.03 -5.84 13.35
CA PRO A 110 0.22 -6.07 14.04
C PRO A 110 0.92 -4.74 14.30
N LYS A 111 1.70 -4.71 15.37
CA LYS A 111 2.60 -3.58 15.64
C LYS A 111 3.80 -3.68 14.73
N LEU A 112 4.18 -2.57 14.11
CA LEU A 112 5.36 -2.50 13.26
C LEU A 112 6.48 -1.76 14.00
N GLU A 113 7.64 -2.41 14.07
CA GLU A 113 8.87 -1.80 14.55
C GLU A 113 9.73 -1.37 13.36
N ALA A 114 10.03 -0.07 13.29
CA ALA A 114 10.84 0.49 12.22
C ALA A 114 12.33 0.31 12.51
N LYS A 115 13.07 -0.16 11.50
CA LYS A 115 14.53 -0.16 11.46
C LYS A 115 14.97 0.69 10.28
N THR A 116 15.30 1.93 10.58
CA THR A 116 15.73 2.91 9.57
C THR A 116 17.21 2.74 9.29
N SER A 117 17.57 2.63 8.01
CA SER A 117 18.94 2.77 7.53
C SER A 117 19.07 4.09 6.74
N PHE A 118 20.28 4.43 6.30
CA PHE A 118 20.50 5.62 5.47
C PHE A 118 19.82 5.58 4.09
N GLN A 119 19.32 4.43 3.64
CA GLN A 119 18.80 4.24 2.27
C GLN A 119 17.40 3.61 2.21
N SER A 120 16.89 3.07 3.32
CA SER A 120 15.57 2.46 3.37
C SER A 120 15.06 2.38 4.80
N THR A 121 13.73 2.37 4.93
CA THR A 121 13.07 2.01 6.18
C THR A 121 12.48 0.63 6.04
N SER A 122 12.95 -0.31 6.86
CA SER A 122 12.31 -1.61 6.99
C SER A 122 11.43 -1.63 8.24
N PHE A 123 10.35 -2.38 8.19
CA PHE A 123 9.38 -2.55 9.26
C PHE A 123 9.23 -4.04 9.52
N THR A 124 9.39 -4.45 10.77
CA THR A 124 9.14 -5.84 11.19
C THR A 124 7.92 -5.86 12.09
N SER A 125 7.01 -6.79 11.84
CA SER A 125 5.85 -6.97 12.70
C SER A 125 6.19 -7.73 13.97
N ASP A 126 5.42 -7.51 15.02
CA ASP A 126 5.26 -8.51 16.06
C ASP A 126 4.59 -9.80 15.52
N GLU A 127 4.58 -10.83 16.35
CA GLU A 127 3.88 -12.08 16.05
C GLU A 127 2.37 -11.84 16.03
N LEU A 128 1.77 -12.10 14.88
CA LEU A 128 0.34 -12.09 14.69
C LEU A 128 -0.20 -13.52 14.83
N VAL A 129 -1.14 -13.70 15.75
CA VAL A 129 -1.76 -15.00 16.03
C VAL A 129 -3.14 -15.07 15.39
N VAL A 130 -3.32 -16.02 14.47
CA VAL A 130 -4.61 -16.36 13.88
C VAL A 130 -5.14 -17.63 14.56
N PRO A 131 -6.33 -17.59 15.18
CA PRO A 131 -6.87 -18.76 15.86
C PRO A 131 -7.02 -19.96 14.92
N GLY A 132 -6.69 -21.17 15.39
CA GLY A 132 -6.87 -22.41 14.61
C GLY A 132 -8.33 -22.70 14.25
N SER A 133 -9.30 -22.06 14.91
CA SER A 133 -10.72 -22.09 14.53
C SER A 133 -11.00 -21.49 13.15
N GLU A 134 -10.07 -20.72 12.59
CA GLU A 134 -10.14 -20.15 11.24
C GLU A 134 -9.62 -21.10 10.16
N LYS A 135 -9.21 -22.33 10.52
CA LYS A 135 -8.84 -23.40 9.59
C LYS A 135 -9.93 -23.63 8.55
N GLY A 136 -9.52 -23.77 7.29
CA GLY A 136 -10.40 -23.92 6.13
C GLY A 136 -10.84 -22.60 5.48
N LYS A 137 -10.44 -21.45 6.01
CA LYS A 137 -10.73 -20.12 5.46
C LYS A 137 -9.49 -19.49 4.81
N THR A 138 -9.67 -18.32 4.19
CA THR A 138 -8.58 -17.54 3.60
C THR A 138 -8.20 -16.38 4.51
N LEU A 139 -6.93 -16.29 4.90
CA LEU A 139 -6.37 -15.09 5.50
C LEU A 139 -6.08 -14.05 4.41
N LEU A 140 -6.49 -12.82 4.65
CA LEU A 140 -6.31 -11.67 3.80
C LEU A 140 -5.42 -10.67 4.55
N ILE A 141 -4.30 -10.29 3.93
CA ILE A 141 -3.39 -9.26 4.44
C ILE A 141 -3.30 -8.17 3.39
N HIS A 142 -3.67 -6.94 3.77
CA HIS A 142 -3.54 -5.76 2.94
C HIS A 142 -2.47 -4.84 3.52
N ILE A 143 -1.56 -4.37 2.68
CA ILE A 143 -0.46 -3.48 3.08
C ILE A 143 -0.45 -2.28 2.14
N GLU A 144 -0.49 -1.10 2.71
CA GLU A 144 -0.33 0.17 1.99
C GLU A 144 0.60 1.10 2.76
N ALA A 145 1.30 1.97 2.06
CA ALA A 145 2.06 3.06 2.67
C ALA A 145 1.73 4.37 1.96
N SER A 146 2.07 5.49 2.61
CA SER A 146 1.95 6.81 2.02
C SER A 146 3.17 7.65 2.36
N ASP A 147 3.42 8.70 1.58
CA ASP A 147 4.41 9.72 1.94
C ASP A 147 3.84 10.71 2.96
N THR A 148 4.67 11.62 3.47
CA THR A 148 4.26 12.70 4.39
C THR A 148 3.21 13.68 3.84
N ARG A 149 2.89 13.62 2.54
CA ARG A 149 1.88 14.46 1.88
C ARG A 149 0.59 13.68 1.58
N GLY A 150 0.56 12.37 1.86
CA GLY A 150 -0.57 11.50 1.59
C GLY A 150 -0.60 10.89 0.18
N LEU A 151 0.49 10.98 -0.58
CA LEU A 151 0.62 10.26 -1.85
C LEU A 151 0.85 8.77 -1.56
N VAL A 152 -0.05 7.92 -2.06
CA VAL A 152 -0.12 6.50 -1.69
C VAL A 152 0.83 5.65 -2.54
N SER A 153 1.38 4.60 -1.93
CA SER A 153 2.19 3.58 -2.59
C SER A 153 1.37 2.67 -3.50
N ASN A 154 2.05 1.74 -4.17
CA ASN A 154 1.41 0.50 -4.57
C ASN A 154 0.88 -0.24 -3.31
N ALA A 155 -0.37 -0.73 -3.34
CA ALA A 155 -0.86 -1.64 -2.32
C ALA A 155 -0.39 -3.08 -2.61
N ILE A 156 -0.15 -3.86 -1.56
CA ILE A 156 0.15 -5.29 -1.65
C ILE A 156 -0.92 -6.08 -0.91
N ASP A 157 -1.56 -7.00 -1.63
CA ASP A 157 -2.54 -7.94 -1.07
C ASP A 157 -1.99 -9.37 -1.07
N PHE A 158 -2.05 -10.03 0.09
CA PHE A 158 -1.82 -11.45 0.23
C PHE A 158 -3.15 -12.18 0.49
N LYS A 159 -3.35 -13.30 -0.22
CA LYS A 159 -4.46 -14.23 0.01
C LYS A 159 -3.89 -15.60 0.32
N ILE A 160 -4.09 -16.05 1.55
CA ILE A 160 -3.36 -17.17 2.12
C ILE A 160 -4.38 -18.18 2.65
N PRO A 161 -4.59 -19.33 1.98
CA PRO A 161 -5.47 -20.37 2.49
C PRO A 161 -4.93 -20.96 3.81
N LEU A 162 -5.77 -21.02 4.84
CA LEU A 162 -5.49 -21.68 6.11
C LEU A 162 -6.00 -23.11 6.02
N ARG A 163 -5.12 -24.11 6.11
CA ARG A 163 -5.46 -25.53 5.97
C ARG A 163 -5.11 -26.34 7.20
#